data_AF-A0A329ZKZ9-F1
#
_entry.id   AF-A0A329ZKZ9-F1
#
_cell.length_a   1.000
_cell.length_b   1.000
_cell.length_c   1.000
_cell.angle_alpha   90.00
_cell.angle_beta   90.00
_cell.angle_gamma   90.00
#
_symmetry.space_group_name_H-M   'P 1'
#
loop_
_entity.id
_entity.type
_entity.pdbx_description
1 polymer ?
#
loop_
_entity_poly.entity_id
_entity_poly.type
_entity_poly.pdbx_seq_one_letter_code
_entity_poly.pdbx_strand_id
1 'polypeptide(L)'
;MMVEISSFWHTPKGSKGISVIELLSIKSFCDNGYKFVLYTYEADSPIYQNLVSELENFEVRDANVIVPFSEYFSDDRGAGVAAFSDYFRYHLCHFGVPAINGGGGDLQT
;
A
#
# COMPACT_ATOMS: atom_id res chain seq x y z
N MET A 1 -18.09 11.89 -8.20
CA MET A 1 -16.90 11.02 -8.31
C MET A 1 -16.18 11.04 -6.98
N MET A 2 -15.88 9.88 -6.41
CA MET A 2 -15.10 9.78 -5.17
C MET A 2 -13.62 9.93 -5.51
N VAL A 3 -12.90 10.76 -4.76
CA VAL A 3 -11.47 10.98 -4.96
C VAL A 3 -10.69 9.87 -4.23
N GLU A 4 -9.74 9.25 -4.92
CA GLU A 4 -8.87 8.22 -4.35
C GLU A 4 -7.58 8.84 -3.81
N ILE A 5 -7.22 8.47 -2.58
CA ILE A 5 -5.95 8.78 -1.92
C ILE A 5 -5.19 7.47 -1.78
N SER A 6 -3.99 7.40 -2.38
CA SER A 6 -3.13 6.23 -2.28
C SER A 6 -1.95 6.49 -1.36
N SER A 7 -1.62 5.51 -0.52
CA SER A 7 -0.46 5.55 0.39
C SER A 7 0.26 4.22 0.42
N PHE A 8 1.50 4.21 0.93
CA PHE A 8 2.32 3.02 1.09
C PHE A 8 2.81 2.89 2.53
N TRP A 9 2.75 1.67 3.08
CA TRP A 9 3.32 1.36 4.38
C TRP A 9 3.97 -0.02 4.39
N HIS A 10 5.21 -0.07 4.87
CA HIS A 10 5.94 -1.30 5.17
C HIS A 10 6.60 -1.17 6.53
N THR A 11 6.50 -2.21 7.35
CA THR A 11 7.12 -2.25 8.67
C THR A 11 8.32 -3.21 8.66
N PRO A 12 9.57 -2.71 8.65
CA PRO A 12 10.74 -3.57 8.75
C PRO A 12 10.72 -4.36 10.05
N LYS A 13 11.25 -5.59 10.02
CA LYS A 13 11.32 -6.45 11.20
C LYS A 13 12.01 -5.72 12.37
N GLY A 14 11.37 -5.72 13.53
CA GLY A 14 11.87 -5.06 14.75
C GLY A 14 11.59 -3.55 14.81
N SER A 15 10.97 -2.96 13.79
CA SER A 15 10.48 -1.58 13.82
C SER A 15 9.06 -1.50 14.41
N LYS A 16 8.67 -0.31 14.88
CA LYS A 16 7.27 -0.05 15.23
C LYS A 16 6.44 0.00 13.95
N GLY A 17 5.31 -0.70 13.96
CA GLY A 17 4.33 -0.65 12.87
C GLY A 17 3.56 0.66 12.82
N ILE A 18 2.47 0.66 12.05
CA ILE A 18 1.58 1.81 11.92
C ILE A 18 1.13 2.31 13.31
N SER A 19 1.34 3.59 13.60
CA SER A 19 0.99 4.18 14.89
C SER A 19 -0.43 4.73 14.88
N VAL A 20 -0.91 5.10 16.06
CA VAL A 20 -2.25 5.69 16.23
C VAL A 20 -2.42 6.95 15.36
N ILE A 21 -1.37 7.74 15.14
CA ILE A 21 -1.48 8.96 14.32
C ILE A 21 -1.70 8.63 12.85
N GLU A 22 -1.00 7.64 12.29
CA GLU A 22 -1.26 7.23 10.90
C GLU A 22 -2.66 6.63 10.76
N LEU A 23 -3.13 5.83 11.73
CA LEU A 23 -4.49 5.29 11.72
C LEU A 23 -5.55 6.39 11.78
N LEU A 24 -5.38 7.39 12.63
CA LEU A 24 -6.28 8.55 12.70
C LEU A 24 -6.26 9.37 11.41
N SER A 25 -5.11 9.46 10.75
CA SER A 25 -4.98 10.14 9.46
C SER A 25 -5.74 9.41 8.36
N ILE A 26 -5.62 8.08 8.27
CA ILE A 26 -6.39 7.24 7.34
C ILE A 26 -7.89 7.45 7.58
N LYS A 27 -8.32 7.30 8.84
CA LYS A 27 -9.72 7.50 9.22
C LYS A 27 -10.23 8.89 8.84
N SER A 28 -9.42 9.94 9.03
CA SER A 28 -9.80 11.30 8.66
C SER A 28 -10.10 11.43 7.16
N PHE A 29 -9.34 10.79 6.28
CA PHE A 29 -9.66 10.77 4.85
C PHE A 29 -10.97 10.04 4.56
N CYS A 30 -11.14 8.83 5.11
CA CYS A 30 -12.37 8.05 4.93
C CYS A 30 -13.62 8.83 5.39
N ASP A 31 -13.56 9.43 6.58
CA ASP A 31 -14.66 10.22 7.17
C ASP A 31 -15.02 11.47 6.35
N ASN A 32 -14.09 11.96 5.52
CA ASN A 32 -14.31 13.09 4.61
C ASN A 32 -14.71 12.67 3.19
N GLY A 33 -15.10 11.40 2.99
CA GLY A 33 -15.62 10.90 1.73
C GLY A 33 -14.56 10.60 0.68
N TYR A 34 -13.30 10.47 1.08
CA TYR A 34 -12.23 9.97 0.20
C TYR A 34 -12.17 8.45 0.27
N LYS A 35 -11.84 7.83 -0.86
CA LYS A 35 -11.40 6.43 -0.87
C LYS A 35 -9.93 6.37 -0.52
N PHE A 36 -9.57 5.66 0.54
CA PHE A 36 -8.17 5.51 0.95
C PHE A 36 -7.66 4.11 0.58
N VAL A 37 -6.64 4.04 -0.27
CA VAL A 37 -5.99 2.79 -0.68
C VAL A 37 -4.61 2.71 -0.03
N LEU A 38 -4.40 1.73 0.84
CA LEU A 38 -3.11 1.45 1.46
C LEU A 38 -2.42 0.28 0.75
N TYR A 39 -1.27 0.55 0.13
CA TYR A 39 -0.37 -0.48 -0.38
C TYR A 39 0.57 -0.94 0.73
N THR A 40 0.69 -2.25 0.91
CA THR A 40 1.57 -2.85 1.92
C THR A 40 2.02 -4.25 1.49
N TYR A 41 3.19 -4.68 1.94
CA TYR A 41 3.65 -6.06 1.77
C TYR A 41 3.03 -7.02 2.79
N GLU A 42 2.31 -6.50 3.79
CA GLU A 42 1.67 -7.29 4.84
C GLU A 42 0.14 -7.23 4.73
N ALA A 43 -0.43 -7.25 3.52
CA ALA A 43 -1.86 -7.02 3.28
C ALA A 43 -2.79 -7.94 4.09
N ASP A 44 -2.37 -9.19 4.32
CA ASP A 44 -3.12 -10.19 5.11
C ASP A 44 -3.00 -10.00 6.64
N SER A 45 -2.25 -9.00 7.11
CA SER A 45 -2.10 -8.73 8.54
C SER A 45 -3.45 -8.45 9.22
N PRO A 46 -3.74 -9.04 10.39
CA PRO A 46 -4.99 -8.81 11.10
C PRO A 46 -5.29 -7.33 11.39
N ILE A 47 -4.25 -6.51 11.58
CA ILE A 47 -4.42 -5.06 11.81
C ILE A 47 -5.11 -4.41 10.60
N TYR A 48 -4.65 -4.70 9.38
CA TYR A 48 -5.22 -4.10 8.18
C TYR A 48 -6.59 -4.69 7.83
N GLN A 49 -6.78 -5.99 8.07
CA GLN A 49 -8.09 -6.63 7.87
C GLN A 49 -9.15 -6.06 8.82
N ASN A 50 -8.79 -5.77 10.07
CA ASN A 50 -9.67 -5.08 11.00
C ASN A 50 -10.03 -3.68 10.49
N LEU A 51 -9.07 -2.91 9.99
CA LEU A 51 -9.34 -1.58 9.41
C LEU A 51 -10.28 -1.64 8.20
N VAL A 52 -10.12 -2.64 7.31
CA VAL A 52 -11.05 -2.87 6.19
C VAL A 52 -12.46 -3.14 6.68
N SER A 53 -12.61 -3.85 7.81
CA SER A 53 -13.93 -4.11 8.39
C SER A 53 -14.56 -2.91 9.11
N GLU A 54 -13.74 -1.98 9.63
CA GLU A 54 -14.20 -0.85 10.45
C GLU A 54 -14.36 0.46 9.67
N LEU A 55 -13.59 0.67 8.60
CA LEU A 55 -13.55 1.91 7.85
C LEU A 55 -14.23 1.77 6.49
N GLU A 56 -15.35 2.48 6.32
CA GLU A 56 -15.95 2.66 5.00
C GLU A 56 -14.95 3.38 4.06
N ASN A 57 -14.92 3.00 2.79
CA ASN A 57 -14.02 3.56 1.77
C ASN A 57 -12.52 3.33 2.01
N PHE A 58 -12.14 2.38 2.87
CA PHE A 58 -10.76 1.93 3.02
C PHE A 58 -10.50 0.64 2.23
N GLU A 59 -9.37 0.56 1.54
CA GLU A 59 -8.94 -0.61 0.79
C GLU A 59 -7.45 -0.88 1.06
N VAL A 60 -7.10 -2.15 1.19
CA VAL A 60 -5.70 -2.60 1.34
C VAL A 60 -5.33 -3.40 0.10
N ARG A 61 -4.18 -3.08 -0.49
CA ARG A 61 -3.63 -3.77 -1.66
C ARG A 61 -2.23 -4.27 -1.39
N ASP A 62 -1.87 -5.38 -2.04
CA ASP A 62 -0.50 -5.88 -2.03
C ASP A 62 0.42 -4.90 -2.76
N ALA A 63 1.47 -4.43 -2.08
CA ALA A 63 2.49 -3.54 -2.64
C ALA A 63 3.29 -4.19 -3.78
N ASN A 64 3.35 -5.53 -3.86
CA ASN A 64 4.04 -6.24 -4.94
C ASN A 64 3.48 -5.91 -6.33
N VAL A 65 2.24 -5.43 -6.42
CA VAL A 65 1.65 -5.02 -7.72
C VAL A 65 2.31 -3.76 -8.29
N ILE A 66 2.96 -2.94 -7.46
CA ILE A 66 3.64 -1.71 -7.89
C ILE A 66 5.16 -1.91 -7.95
N VAL A 67 5.74 -2.38 -6.84
CA VAL A 67 7.17 -2.70 -6.72
C VAL A 67 7.29 -4.05 -6.01
N PRO A 68 7.86 -5.08 -6.66
CA PRO A 68 8.10 -6.36 -6.01
C PRO A 68 8.96 -6.22 -4.75
N PHE A 69 8.67 -6.97 -3.69
CA PHE A 69 9.47 -6.93 -2.46
C PHE A 69 10.94 -7.30 -2.68
N SER A 70 11.27 -8.05 -3.74
CA SER A 70 12.65 -8.35 -4.13
C SER A 70 13.47 -7.11 -4.50
N GLU A 71 12.81 -6.00 -4.84
CA GLU A 71 13.44 -4.70 -5.13
C GLU A 71 13.48 -3.78 -3.89
N TYR A 72 12.99 -4.25 -2.74
CA TYR A 72 13.02 -3.50 -1.50
C TYR A 72 14.46 -3.18 -1.07
N PHE A 73 14.68 -1.92 -0.68
CA PHE A 73 15.93 -1.46 -0.10
C PHE A 73 15.65 -0.56 1.11
N SER A 74 16.62 -0.50 2.02
CA SER A 74 16.59 0.41 3.18
C SER A 74 17.92 1.14 3.28
N ASP A 75 17.87 2.45 3.54
CA ASP A 75 19.07 3.26 3.75
C ASP A 75 19.53 3.17 5.22
N ASP A 76 20.81 2.86 5.43
CA ASP A 76 21.45 2.76 6.73
C ASP A 76 21.75 4.13 7.37
N ARG A 77 21.57 5.22 6.62
CA ARG A 77 21.74 6.62 7.08
C ARG A 77 20.63 7.13 8.01
N GLY A 78 19.84 6.23 8.61
CA GLY A 78 18.72 6.56 9.50
C GLY A 78 17.43 6.95 8.78
N ALA A 79 17.42 6.94 7.44
CA ALA A 79 16.22 7.20 6.63
C ALA A 79 15.36 5.95 6.42
N GLY A 80 15.82 4.75 6.82
CA GLY A 80 15.01 3.53 6.88
C GLY A 80 14.23 3.27 5.59
N VAL A 81 12.90 3.30 5.70
CA VAL A 81 11.92 3.05 4.61
C VAL A 81 11.66 4.31 3.76
N ALA A 82 12.06 5.51 4.19
CA ALA A 82 11.65 6.75 3.53
C ALA A 82 12.11 6.84 2.06
N ALA A 83 13.36 6.48 1.78
CA ALA A 83 13.89 6.47 0.41
C ALA A 83 13.14 5.46 -0.48
N PHE A 84 12.77 4.30 0.08
CA PHE A 84 11.96 3.33 -0.63
C PHE A 84 10.53 3.82 -0.85
N SER A 85 9.92 4.53 0.11
CA SER A 85 8.61 5.15 -0.05
C SER A 85 8.58 6.20 -1.17
N ASP A 86 9.68 6.91 -1.40
CA ASP A 86 9.82 7.85 -2.53
C ASP A 86 9.87 7.09 -3.86
N TYR A 87 10.68 6.02 -3.93
CA TYR A 87 10.76 5.14 -5.08
C TYR A 87 9.40 4.50 -5.41
N PHE A 88 8.72 3.94 -4.41
CA PHE A 88 7.40 3.34 -4.56
C PHE A 88 6.37 4.34 -5.11
N ARG A 89 6.32 5.57 -4.55
CA ARG A 89 5.40 6.61 -5.02
C ARG A 89 5.69 7.06 -6.44
N TYR A 90 6.97 7.13 -6.83
CA TYR A 90 7.34 7.41 -8.22
C TYR A 90 6.76 6.33 -9.15
N HIS A 91 6.92 5.05 -8.82
CA HIS A 91 6.37 3.95 -9.62
C HIS A 91 4.84 4.00 -9.70
N LEU A 92 4.17 4.20 -8.56
CA LEU A 92 2.72 4.31 -8.49
C LEU A 92 2.17 5.46 -9.35
N CYS A 93 2.80 6.65 -9.29
CA CYS A 93 2.33 7.83 -10.02
C CYS A 93 2.70 7.79 -11.52
N HIS A 94 3.85 7.21 -11.87
CA HIS A 94 4.35 7.26 -13.25
C HIS A 94 3.88 6.07 -14.11
N PHE A 95 3.84 4.87 -13.53
CA PHE A 95 3.46 3.64 -14.25
C PHE A 95 2.05 3.15 -13.90
N GLY A 96 1.50 3.59 -12.76
CA GLY A 96 0.18 3.16 -12.30
C GLY A 96 0.16 1.74 -11.75
N VAL A 97 -1.04 1.24 -11.46
CA VAL A 97 -1.27 -0.18 -11.13
C VAL A 97 -1.26 -0.96 -12.45
N PRO A 98 -0.39 -1.96 -12.64
CA PRO A 98 -0.44 -2.81 -13.82
C PRO A 98 -1.82 -3.44 -13.97
N ALA A 99 -2.35 -3.46 -15.20
CA ALA A 99 -3.54 -4.24 -15.48
C ALA A 99 -3.21 -5.72 -15.19
N ILE A 100 -3.82 -6.29 -14.16
CA ILE A 100 -3.86 -7.74 -14.00
C ILE A 100 -4.59 -8.30 -15.22
N ASN A 101 -3.84 -8.87 -16.17
CA ASN A 101 -4.40 -9.59 -17.30
C ASN A 101 -5.15 -10.80 -16.74
N GLY A 102 -6.44 -10.62 -16.48
CA GLY A 102 -7.36 -11.73 -16.27
C GLY A 102 -7.50 -12.49 -17.57
N GLY A 103 -7.02 -13.73 -17.62
CA GLY A 103 -7.30 -14.64 -18.72
C GLY A 103 -6.16 -15.60 -19.00
N GLY A 104 -6.31 -16.84 -18.51
CA GLY A 104 -5.64 -17.98 -19.11
C GLY A 104 -5.92 -18.01 -20.61
N GLY A 105 -4.86 -17.97 -21.40
CA GLY A 105 -4.85 -18.40 -22.78
C GLY A 105 -4.00 -19.65 -22.83
N ASP A 106 -4.65 -20.78 -23.11
CA ASP A 106 -4.00 -22.05 -23.39
C ASP A 106 -2.77 -21.88 -24.28
N LEU A 107 -1.72 -22.64 -23.98
CA LEU A 107 -0.72 -23.02 -24.96
C LEU A 107 -1.46 -23.64 -26.16
N GLN A 108 -1.74 -22.84 -27.18
CA GLN A 108 -2.06 -23.35 -28.49
C GLN A 108 -0.76 -23.73 -29.20
N THR A 109 -0.64 -25.07 -29.30
CA THR A 109 0.19 -25.91 -30.17
C THR A 109 1.70 -25.84 -30.01
#